data_AF-Q583H7-F1
#
_entry.id   AF-Q583H7-F1
#
_cell.length_a   1.000
_cell.length_b   1.000
_cell.length_c   1.000
_cell.angle_alpha   90.00
_cell.angle_beta   90.00
_cell.angle_gamma   90.00
#
_symmetry.space_group_name_H-M   'P 1'
#
loop_
_entity.id
_entity.type
_entity.pdbx_description
1 polymer ?
#
loop_
_entity_poly.entity_id
_entity_poly.type
_entity_poly.pdbx_seq_one_letter_code
_entity_poly.pdbx_strand_id
1 'polypeptide(L)'
;MEPRTVRAYLEQRVQHQYFDVIPSRWRPLLTRLAKLTQTLQRDGALAVGNNKAAAIRSDFDLANALLEEEHEIYREGLTYLRGRNNGEECANTAALRRFLHGMLSCIAAKEISITHWKNCLTSVSPDTLRVYCHMCVAHPHVQKDDTARICLLYSQPA
;
A
#
# COMPACT_ATOMS: atom_id res chain seq x y z
N MET A 1 6.48 -25.70 -9.10
CA MET A 1 5.63 -24.82 -8.25
C MET A 1 4.19 -25.20 -8.47
N GLU A 2 3.37 -25.31 -7.42
CA GLU A 2 1.95 -25.64 -7.57
C GLU A 2 1.14 -24.41 -8.00
N PRO A 3 0.48 -24.40 -9.16
CA PRO A 3 -0.35 -23.27 -9.57
C PRO A 3 -1.48 -22.94 -8.58
N ARG A 4 -1.84 -23.90 -7.71
CA ARG A 4 -2.80 -23.73 -6.62
C ARG A 4 -2.36 -22.73 -5.56
N THR A 5 -1.08 -22.72 -5.17
CA THR A 5 -0.59 -21.84 -4.10
C THR A 5 -0.52 -20.38 -4.54
N VAL A 6 -0.10 -20.14 -5.79
CA VAL A 6 -0.10 -18.78 -6.37
C VAL A 6 -1.50 -18.23 -6.49
N ARG A 7 -2.48 -19.04 -6.93
CA ARG A 7 -3.88 -18.60 -6.99
C ARG A 7 -4.43 -18.28 -5.61
N ALA A 8 -4.17 -19.13 -4.61
CA ALA A 8 -4.57 -18.86 -3.23
C ALA A 8 -3.98 -17.53 -2.71
N TYR A 9 -2.71 -17.26 -2.99
CA TYR A 9 -2.09 -15.96 -2.69
C TYR A 9 -2.80 -14.79 -3.39
N LEU A 10 -3.01 -14.88 -4.71
CA LEU A 10 -3.65 -13.81 -5.48
C LEU A 10 -5.09 -13.56 -5.01
N GLU A 11 -5.86 -14.60 -4.70
CA GLU A 11 -7.25 -14.48 -4.27
C GLU A 11 -7.36 -14.02 -2.80
N GLN A 12 -6.64 -14.65 -1.88
CA GLN A 12 -6.81 -14.39 -0.45
C GLN A 12 -5.96 -13.23 0.05
N ARG A 13 -4.73 -13.10 -0.44
CA ARG A 13 -3.78 -12.08 0.05
C ARG A 13 -3.88 -10.82 -0.79
N VAL A 14 -3.95 -10.95 -2.10
CA VAL A 14 -3.99 -9.76 -2.97
C VAL A 14 -5.41 -9.21 -3.11
N GLN A 15 -6.38 -10.00 -3.60
CA GLN A 15 -7.75 -9.48 -3.78
C GLN A 15 -8.39 -9.07 -2.46
N HIS A 16 -8.39 -9.96 -1.47
CA HIS A 16 -9.05 -9.67 -0.20
C HIS A 16 -8.22 -8.72 0.69
N GLN A 17 -6.98 -9.07 1.06
CA GLN A 17 -6.23 -8.24 2.01
C GLN A 17 -5.74 -6.92 1.38
N TYR A 18 -5.05 -6.97 0.24
CA TYR A 18 -4.44 -5.77 -0.37
C TYR A 18 -5.45 -4.81 -0.99
N PHE A 19 -6.46 -5.31 -1.72
CA PHE A 19 -7.41 -4.43 -2.40
C PHE A 19 -8.68 -4.09 -1.59
N ASP A 20 -9.08 -4.89 -0.60
CA ASP A 20 -10.28 -4.62 0.19
C ASP A 20 -9.96 -4.18 1.63
N VAL A 21 -9.26 -5.01 2.39
CA VAL A 21 -9.04 -4.77 3.83
C VAL A 21 -8.13 -3.57 4.07
N ILE A 22 -6.94 -3.53 3.47
CA ILE A 22 -5.97 -2.45 3.69
C ILE A 22 -6.54 -1.07 3.31
N PRO A 23 -7.17 -0.88 2.13
CA PRO A 23 -7.78 0.39 1.77
C PRO A 23 -8.93 0.79 2.70
N SER A 24 -9.66 -0.18 3.28
CA SER A 24 -10.70 0.12 4.28
C SER A 24 -10.11 0.68 5.58
N ARG A 25 -8.89 0.26 5.97
CA ARG A 25 -8.16 0.75 7.15
C ARG A 25 -7.48 2.09 6.89
N TRP A 26 -6.95 2.30 5.68
CA TRP A 26 -6.35 3.57 5.27
C TRP A 26 -7.34 4.74 5.36
N ARG A 27 -8.55 4.60 4.81
CA ARG A 27 -9.54 5.70 4.74
C ARG A 27 -9.82 6.41 6.08
N PRO A 28 -10.21 5.71 7.17
CA PRO A 28 -10.45 6.36 8.46
C PRO A 28 -9.18 6.93 9.09
N LEU A 29 -8.03 6.26 8.93
CA LEU A 29 -6.74 6.77 9.41
C LEU A 29 -6.39 8.10 8.73
N LEU A 30 -6.42 8.15 7.40
CA LEU A 30 -6.10 9.36 6.63
C LEU A 30 -7.05 10.51 6.96
N THR A 31 -8.33 10.21 7.14
CA THR A 31 -9.32 11.22 7.55
C THR A 31 -8.98 11.82 8.91
N ARG A 32 -8.61 10.97 9.88
CA ARG A 32 -8.23 11.42 11.23
C ARG A 32 -6.92 12.21 11.21
N LEU A 33 -5.90 11.68 10.53
CA LEU A 33 -4.59 12.30 10.43
C LEU A 33 -4.66 13.67 9.72
N ALA A 34 -5.45 13.80 8.66
CA ALA A 34 -5.70 15.06 7.96
C ALA A 34 -6.37 16.10 8.87
N LYS A 35 -7.42 15.70 9.59
CA LYS A 35 -8.11 16.58 10.55
C LYS A 35 -7.19 17.03 11.69
N LEU A 36 -6.39 16.12 12.24
CA LEU A 36 -5.43 16.44 13.31
C LEU A 36 -4.34 17.40 12.79
N THR A 37 -3.83 17.16 11.59
CA THR A 37 -2.84 18.04 10.93
C THR A 37 -3.39 19.45 10.73
N GLN A 38 -4.59 19.58 10.17
CA GLN A 38 -5.22 20.89 9.96
C GLN A 38 -5.55 21.61 11.27
N THR A 39 -5.98 20.86 12.29
CA THR A 39 -6.22 21.41 13.63
C THR A 39 -4.93 21.94 14.25
N LEU A 40 -3.84 21.16 14.15
CA LEU A 40 -2.50 21.56 14.56
C LEU A 40 -2.04 22.86 13.86
N GLN A 41 -2.26 22.96 12.54
CA GLN A 41 -1.91 24.13 11.76
C GLN A 41 -2.71 25.38 12.18
N ARG A 42 -4.01 25.21 12.47
CA ARG A 42 -4.89 26.31 12.89
C ARG A 42 -4.59 26.81 14.30
N ASP A 43 -4.39 25.89 15.24
CA ASP A 43 -4.18 26.24 16.65
C ASP A 43 -2.75 26.80 16.88
N GLY A 44 -1.86 26.62 15.90
CA GLY A 44 -0.45 26.97 15.97
C GLY A 44 0.36 25.96 16.80
N ALA A 45 1.64 25.80 16.46
CA ALA A 45 2.53 24.82 17.10
C ALA A 45 2.65 25.00 18.62
N LEU A 46 2.40 26.21 19.13
CA LEU A 46 2.49 26.56 20.56
C LEU A 46 1.27 26.08 21.38
N ALA A 47 0.10 25.88 20.77
CA ALA A 47 -1.13 25.48 21.48
C ALA A 47 -1.31 23.95 21.56
N VAL A 48 -0.32 23.19 21.11
CA VAL A 48 -0.39 21.73 21.02
C VAL A 48 -0.09 21.15 22.39
N GLY A 49 -1.15 20.94 23.18
CA GLY A 49 -1.03 20.09 24.36
C GLY A 49 -0.45 18.71 23.98
N ASN A 50 0.33 18.12 24.90
CA ASN A 50 1.03 16.84 24.70
C ASN A 50 0.16 15.74 24.07
N ASN A 51 -1.15 15.74 24.35
CA ASN A 51 -2.11 14.77 23.84
C ASN A 51 -2.29 14.81 22.31
N LYS A 52 -2.30 16.00 21.67
CA LYS A 52 -2.48 16.11 20.21
C LYS A 52 -1.24 15.61 19.46
N ALA A 53 -0.06 15.98 19.94
CA ALA A 53 1.20 15.50 19.37
C ALA A 53 1.33 13.98 19.51
N ALA A 54 0.92 13.41 20.66
CA ALA A 54 0.90 11.97 20.85
C ALA A 54 -0.08 11.27 19.90
N ALA A 55 -1.28 11.82 19.70
CA ALA A 55 -2.26 11.26 18.76
C ALA A 55 -1.74 11.24 17.31
N ILE A 56 -1.13 12.33 16.85
CA ILE A 56 -0.54 12.40 15.50
C ILE A 56 0.58 11.36 15.33
N ARG A 57 1.46 11.21 16.33
CA ARG A 57 2.53 10.19 16.29
C ARG A 57 1.94 8.79 16.19
N SER A 58 0.95 8.48 17.04
CA SER A 58 0.26 7.19 17.01
C SER A 58 -0.40 6.89 15.67
N ASP A 59 -1.00 7.90 15.02
CA ASP A 59 -1.58 7.74 13.69
C ASP A 59 -0.51 7.48 12.61
N PHE A 60 0.66 8.13 12.68
CA PHE A 60 1.78 7.80 11.80
C PHE A 60 2.36 6.40 12.05
N ASP A 61 2.39 5.95 13.29
CA ASP A 61 2.82 4.58 13.61
C ASP A 61 1.86 3.56 13.01
N LEU A 62 0.54 3.83 13.07
CA LEU A 62 -0.45 3.01 12.39
C LEU A 62 -0.32 3.05 10.86
N ALA A 63 0.03 4.21 10.28
CA ALA A 63 0.30 4.31 8.85
C ALA A 63 1.50 3.44 8.43
N ASN A 64 2.57 3.44 9.23
CA ASN A 64 3.74 2.58 8.99
C ASN A 64 3.40 1.10 9.15
N ALA A 65 2.54 0.72 10.09
CA ALA A 65 2.07 -0.65 10.23
C ALA A 65 1.28 -1.12 9.00
N LEU A 66 0.42 -0.26 8.43
CA LEU A 66 -0.29 -0.57 7.18
C LEU A 66 0.66 -0.70 5.99
N LEU A 67 1.70 0.14 5.91
CA LEU A 67 2.74 0.00 4.88
C LEU A 67 3.50 -1.33 5.01
N GLU A 68 3.82 -1.74 6.23
CA GLU A 68 4.47 -3.02 6.49
C GLU A 68 3.57 -4.19 6.07
N GLU A 69 2.27 -4.15 6.36
CA GLU A 69 1.31 -5.16 5.87
C GLU A 69 1.31 -5.24 4.32
N GLU A 70 1.36 -4.12 3.61
CA GLU A 70 1.45 -4.12 2.14
C GLU A 70 2.77 -4.73 1.65
N HIS A 71 3.89 -4.40 2.31
CA HIS A 71 5.19 -4.99 2.01
C HIS A 71 5.21 -6.50 2.26
N GLU A 72 4.58 -6.98 3.33
CA GLU A 72 4.47 -8.42 3.60
C GLU A 72 3.77 -9.16 2.47
N ILE A 73 2.65 -8.62 1.96
CA ILE A 73 1.93 -9.20 0.81
C ILE A 73 2.79 -9.18 -0.45
N TYR A 74 3.53 -8.10 -0.69
CA TYR A 74 4.48 -8.03 -1.80
C TYR A 74 5.61 -9.06 -1.68
N ARG A 75 6.24 -9.16 -0.49
CA ARG A 75 7.31 -10.13 -0.22
C ARG A 75 6.85 -11.57 -0.35
N GLU A 76 5.65 -11.87 0.12
CA GLU A 76 5.00 -13.17 -0.06
C GLU A 76 4.91 -13.51 -1.56
N GLY A 77 4.45 -12.55 -2.38
CA GLY A 77 4.42 -12.67 -3.84
C GLY A 77 5.78 -12.96 -4.46
N LEU A 78 6.84 -12.28 -4.00
CA LEU A 78 8.21 -12.51 -4.48
C LEU A 78 8.70 -13.94 -4.23
N THR A 79 8.22 -14.62 -3.18
CA THR A 79 8.65 -16.01 -2.90
C THR A 79 8.31 -16.95 -4.06
N TYR A 80 7.22 -16.68 -4.79
CA TYR A 80 6.82 -17.46 -5.98
C TYR A 80 7.68 -17.20 -7.22
N LEU A 81 8.51 -16.15 -7.20
CA LEU A 81 9.48 -15.86 -8.26
C LEU A 81 10.87 -16.43 -7.97
N ARG A 82 11.16 -16.76 -6.70
CA ARG A 82 12.46 -17.33 -6.30
C ARG A 82 12.59 -18.76 -6.85
N GLY A 83 13.60 -18.99 -7.67
CA GLY A 83 13.90 -20.31 -8.26
C GLY A 83 13.69 -20.44 -9.77
N ARG A 84 13.14 -19.42 -10.44
CA ARG A 84 12.93 -19.40 -11.92
C ARG A 84 13.95 -18.56 -12.69
N ASN A 85 15.13 -18.30 -12.12
CA ASN A 85 16.20 -17.54 -12.79
C ASN A 85 16.83 -18.27 -14.00
N ASN A 86 16.44 -19.52 -14.27
CA ASN A 86 16.98 -20.30 -15.38
C ASN A 86 16.15 -20.10 -16.65
N GLY A 87 16.41 -18.99 -17.34
CA GLY A 87 16.28 -18.85 -18.81
C GLY A 87 14.88 -18.70 -19.42
N GLU A 88 13.89 -19.50 -19.02
CA GLU A 88 12.55 -19.46 -19.63
C GLU A 88 11.56 -18.76 -18.71
N GLU A 89 11.48 -17.44 -18.88
CA GLU A 89 10.40 -16.65 -18.31
C GLU A 89 9.09 -17.01 -19.01
N CYS A 90 8.33 -17.93 -18.44
CA CYS A 90 6.98 -18.22 -18.88
C CYS A 90 6.08 -16.98 -18.67
N ALA A 91 5.10 -16.79 -19.57
CA ALA A 91 4.16 -15.67 -19.54
C ALA A 91 3.47 -15.47 -18.18
N ASN A 92 3.18 -16.55 -17.44
CA ASN A 92 2.60 -16.48 -16.10
C ASN A 92 3.51 -15.77 -15.09
N THR A 93 4.81 -16.10 -15.07
CA THR A 93 5.79 -15.44 -14.20
C THR A 93 6.11 -14.02 -14.61
N ALA A 94 6.12 -13.72 -15.90
CA ALA A 94 6.29 -12.34 -16.38
C ALA A 94 5.14 -11.45 -15.90
N ALA A 95 3.91 -11.95 -16.02
CA ALA A 95 2.72 -11.23 -15.57
C ALA A 95 2.76 -10.99 -14.05
N LEU A 96 3.08 -12.02 -13.26
CA LEU A 96 3.22 -11.88 -11.81
C LEU A 96 4.32 -10.89 -11.42
N ARG A 97 5.48 -10.94 -12.08
CA ARG A 97 6.60 -10.01 -11.80
C ARG A 97 6.22 -8.56 -12.10
N ARG A 98 5.58 -8.30 -13.24
CA ARG A 98 5.10 -6.96 -13.60
C ARG A 98 4.09 -6.43 -12.59
N PHE A 99 3.17 -7.29 -12.15
CA PHE A 99 2.18 -6.96 -11.13
C PHE A 99 2.84 -6.59 -9.80
N LEU A 100 3.79 -7.41 -9.32
CA LEU A 100 4.52 -7.14 -8.08
C LEU A 100 5.36 -5.86 -8.18
N HIS A 101 5.94 -5.55 -9.35
CA HIS A 101 6.61 -4.28 -9.57
C HIS A 101 5.64 -3.10 -9.44
N GLY A 102 4.44 -3.20 -10.03
CA GLY A 102 3.38 -2.20 -9.88
C GLY A 102 2.96 -2.01 -8.42
N MET A 103 2.82 -3.10 -7.65
CA MET A 103 2.55 -3.02 -6.20
C MET A 103 3.64 -2.26 -5.47
N LEU A 104 4.91 -2.58 -5.73
CA LEU A 104 6.04 -1.91 -5.10
C LEU A 104 6.07 -0.42 -5.44
N SER A 105 5.78 -0.03 -6.69
CA SER A 105 5.69 1.38 -7.08
C SER A 105 4.58 2.11 -6.30
N CYS A 106 3.42 1.47 -6.12
CA CYS A 106 2.34 2.02 -5.28
C CYS A 106 2.82 2.20 -3.84
N ILE A 107 3.44 1.18 -3.23
CA ILE A 107 3.94 1.23 -1.84
C ILE A 107 4.97 2.37 -1.68
N ALA A 108 5.94 2.45 -2.58
CA ALA A 108 6.97 3.50 -2.54
C ALA A 108 6.37 4.91 -2.62
N ALA A 109 5.35 5.12 -3.45
CA ALA A 109 4.64 6.39 -3.52
C ALA A 109 3.96 6.74 -2.18
N LYS A 110 3.35 5.75 -1.50
CA LYS A 110 2.75 5.94 -0.18
C LYS A 110 3.81 6.29 0.87
N GLU A 111 4.94 5.58 0.89
CA GLU A 111 6.05 5.83 1.82
C GLU A 111 6.59 7.26 1.71
N ILE A 112 6.84 7.74 0.48
CA ILE A 112 7.29 9.11 0.23
C ILE A 112 6.26 10.11 0.77
N SER A 113 4.98 9.86 0.52
CA SER A 113 3.88 10.75 0.91
C SER A 113 3.72 10.83 2.42
N ILE A 114 3.71 9.69 3.10
CA ILE A 114 3.61 9.60 4.56
C ILE A 114 4.85 10.20 5.22
N THR A 115 6.04 9.92 4.70
CA THR A 115 7.30 10.49 5.21
C THR A 115 7.32 12.00 5.08
N HIS A 116 6.98 12.52 3.90
CA HIS A 116 6.94 13.96 3.68
C HIS A 116 5.87 14.63 4.56
N TRP A 117 4.68 14.05 4.65
CA TRP A 117 3.63 14.56 5.54
C TRP A 117 4.12 14.63 6.99
N LYS A 118 4.71 13.54 7.51
CA LYS A 118 5.26 13.50 8.87
C LYS A 118 6.29 14.60 9.12
N ASN A 119 7.13 14.89 8.14
CA ASN A 119 8.18 15.90 8.24
C ASN A 119 7.67 17.34 8.04
N CYS A 120 6.49 17.53 7.45
CA CYS A 120 5.95 18.85 7.08
C CYS A 120 4.60 19.15 7.73
N LEU A 121 4.33 18.63 8.94
CA LEU A 121 3.02 18.77 9.60
C LEU A 121 2.51 20.20 9.71
N THR A 122 3.40 21.17 9.94
CA THR A 122 3.04 22.59 10.13
C THR A 122 2.97 23.38 8.82
N SER A 123 3.52 22.86 7.72
CA SER A 123 3.67 23.59 6.45
C SER A 123 2.97 22.92 5.26
N VAL A 124 2.57 21.65 5.38
CA VAL A 124 1.88 20.91 4.31
C VAL A 124 0.54 21.56 3.99
N SER A 125 0.34 21.90 2.72
CA SER A 125 -0.91 22.56 2.29
C SER A 125 -2.12 21.61 2.33
N PRO A 126 -3.35 22.12 2.50
CA PRO A 126 -4.55 21.30 2.38
C PRO A 126 -4.69 20.58 1.03
N ASP A 127 -4.21 21.19 -0.07
CA ASP A 127 -4.22 20.57 -1.40
C ASP A 127 -3.28 19.37 -1.45
N THR A 128 -2.06 19.53 -0.93
CA THR A 128 -1.07 18.46 -0.81
C THR A 128 -1.60 17.30 0.04
N LEU A 129 -2.27 17.60 1.15
CA LEU A 129 -2.90 16.57 1.99
C LEU A 129 -3.97 15.78 1.23
N ARG A 130 -4.79 16.42 0.39
CA ARG A 130 -5.78 15.71 -0.44
C ARG A 130 -5.11 14.76 -1.42
N VAL A 131 -4.01 15.18 -2.04
CA VAL A 131 -3.21 14.34 -2.95
C VAL A 131 -2.59 13.15 -2.20
N TYR A 132 -2.03 13.36 -1.01
CA TYR A 132 -1.47 12.29 -0.18
C TYR A 132 -2.54 11.28 0.25
N CYS A 133 -3.69 11.76 0.71
CA CYS A 133 -4.81 10.89 1.05
C CYS A 133 -5.27 10.06 -0.15
N HIS A 134 -5.32 10.65 -1.35
CA HIS A 134 -5.66 9.93 -2.57
C HIS A 134 -4.61 8.85 -2.90
N MET A 135 -3.33 9.19 -2.88
CA MET A 135 -2.24 8.24 -3.18
C MET A 135 -2.20 7.05 -2.22
N CYS A 136 -2.51 7.24 -0.93
CA CYS A 136 -2.54 6.13 0.03
C CYS A 136 -3.66 5.11 -0.21
N VAL A 137 -4.74 5.50 -0.91
CA VAL A 137 -5.89 4.61 -1.20
C VAL A 137 -5.89 4.15 -2.66
N ALA A 138 -5.28 4.92 -3.56
CA ALA A 138 -5.19 4.61 -4.97
C ALA A 138 -4.11 3.53 -5.25
N HIS A 139 -4.38 2.72 -6.27
CA HIS A 139 -3.45 1.71 -6.77
C HIS A 139 -3.32 1.90 -8.30
N PRO A 140 -2.67 2.97 -8.77
CA PRO A 140 -2.68 3.33 -10.19
C PRO A 140 -1.95 2.31 -11.08
N HIS A 141 -1.05 1.50 -10.50
CA HIS A 141 -0.23 0.56 -11.26
C HIS A 141 -0.71 -0.90 -11.18
N VAL A 142 -1.74 -1.18 -10.38
CA VAL A 142 -2.28 -2.53 -10.19
C VAL A 142 -3.79 -2.49 -9.96
N GLN A 143 -4.51 -3.35 -10.65
CA GLN A 143 -5.96 -3.44 -10.56
C GLN A 143 -6.38 -4.84 -10.11
N LYS A 144 -7.59 -4.95 -9.54
CA LYS A 144 -8.19 -6.26 -9.21
C LYS A 144 -8.26 -7.16 -10.43
N ASP A 145 -8.60 -6.62 -11.59
CA ASP A 145 -8.68 -7.38 -12.84
C ASP A 145 -7.33 -7.97 -13.27
N ASP A 146 -6.21 -7.33 -12.93
CA ASP A 146 -4.87 -7.88 -13.19
C ASP A 146 -4.66 -9.18 -12.42
N THR A 147 -5.12 -9.24 -11.16
CA THR A 147 -5.02 -10.48 -10.36
C THR A 147 -5.84 -11.62 -10.97
N ALA A 148 -7.06 -11.33 -11.44
CA ALA A 148 -7.92 -12.32 -12.09
C ALA A 148 -7.26 -12.86 -13.38
N ARG A 149 -6.67 -11.97 -14.19
CA ARG A 149 -5.93 -12.36 -15.40
C ARG A 149 -4.73 -13.24 -15.06
N ILE A 150 -3.97 -12.91 -14.02
CA ILE A 150 -2.83 -13.74 -13.58
C ILE A 150 -3.32 -15.11 -13.07
N CYS A 151 -4.40 -15.16 -12.29
CA CYS A 151 -4.99 -16.42 -11.83
C CYS A 151 -5.39 -17.35 -13.00
N LEU A 152 -5.90 -16.78 -14.11
CA LEU A 152 -6.23 -17.54 -15.32
C LEU A 152 -4.97 -18.13 -15.98
N LEU A 153 -3.86 -17.38 -16.05
CA LEU A 153 -2.58 -17.89 -16.57
C LEU A 153 -2.01 -19.04 -15.73
N TYR A 154 -2.30 -19.07 -14.42
CA TYR A 154 -1.97 -20.19 -13.53
C TYR A 154 -3.03 -21.31 -13.52
N SER A 155 -4.12 -21.18 -14.28
CA SER A 155 -5.14 -22.23 -14.42
C SER A 155 -5.03 -23.00 -15.73
N GLN A 156 -4.26 -22.50 -16.69
CA GLN A 156 -3.98 -23.19 -17.94
C GLN A 156 -3.00 -24.35 -17.71
N PRO A 157 -3.18 -25.51 -18.39
CA PRO A 157 -2.14 -26.53 -18.43
C PRO A 157 -0.86 -25.92 -19.03
N ALA A 158 0.28 -26.22 -18.41
CA ALA A 158 1.60 -25.80 -18.89
C ALA A 158 1.93 -26.44 -20.24
#